data_AF-A0AAE9XD32-F1
#
_entry.id   AF-A0AAE9XD32-F1
#
_cell.length_a   1.000
_cell.length_b   1.000
_cell.length_c   1.000
_cell.angle_alpha   90.00
_cell.angle_beta   90.00
_cell.angle_gamma   90.00
#
_symmetry.space_group_name_H-M   'P 1'
#
loop_
_entity.id
_entity.type
_entity.pdbx_description
1 polymer ?
#
loop_
_entity_poly.entity_id
_entity_poly.type
_entity_poly.pdbx_seq_one_letter_code
_entity_poly.pdbx_strand_id
1 'polypeptide(L)'
;MIQTLGRFGVYSGEGSVLAFSIDGLDDPLFSDTSNHHPQRGESYKTVGAYRLLCRGAADTSCEEIAESLKANRLMPSLINKQVELLYGRGPRIYRITDEDGQSGADDGISRNWVKQGDIQSWLESWQANGIEMSYTDFAAACIKSFYFFRDFFVKWRTTAAPGVGGAVRFAGLEFVDNRFCRLGTQKPVSDRTPLSYSDFSVVAYGNYRESASSYKIYPLFRLREVDRYKFAAISHHKESSPGEIYGLNEVYEGIKEFLKTSNDLPVYIGSFLKNALAAKVHVVIPNAWVEAKRTQMKAICKENEKRVKAGESAHLFEGIDVGTEFLESNLVLLIQNQLRQISKFLSGSRNQGKAFSSFSFTDNSGNEQRWKIEEIDLKYKEYIEALDNHDKRIDEVLVSSVGLDSSISAISKPGMISKSGSDTYYNLLLYLMTLTIDDEKCCEPFNWAIRVNFPELYKQGYRIGFYRPLPAKQSEVSPKNRFSNQASE
;
A
#
# COMPACT_ATOMS: atom_id res chain seq x y z
N MET A 1 -37.82 -20.14 -34.66
CA MET A 1 -38.50 -20.02 -33.35
C MET A 1 -37.40 -19.99 -32.30
N ILE A 2 -37.19 -18.86 -31.62
CA ILE A 2 -36.14 -18.71 -30.61
C ILE A 2 -36.71 -19.25 -29.29
N GLN A 3 -36.07 -20.26 -28.69
CA GLN A 3 -36.35 -20.68 -27.32
C GLN A 3 -35.22 -20.20 -26.41
N THR A 4 -35.57 -19.39 -25.42
CA THR A 4 -34.66 -18.94 -24.36
C THR A 4 -34.72 -19.91 -23.18
N LEU A 5 -33.57 -20.45 -22.78
CA LEU A 5 -33.38 -21.27 -21.58
C LEU A 5 -32.34 -20.60 -20.68
N GLY A 6 -32.81 -19.72 -19.78
CA GLY A 6 -31.96 -18.98 -18.84
C GLY A 6 -31.23 -17.77 -19.46
N ARG A 7 -30.11 -17.35 -18.84
CA ARG A 7 -29.26 -16.21 -19.30
C ARG A 7 -28.45 -16.51 -20.58
N PHE A 8 -28.66 -17.67 -21.21
CA PHE A 8 -27.95 -18.08 -22.42
C PHE A 8 -28.97 -18.43 -23.51
N GLY A 9 -28.87 -17.76 -24.66
CA GLY A 9 -29.65 -18.08 -25.85
C GLY A 9 -28.92 -19.15 -26.66
N VAL A 10 -29.58 -20.26 -26.97
CA VAL A 10 -29.10 -21.26 -27.93
C VAL A 10 -29.99 -21.20 -29.16
N TYR A 11 -29.38 -20.99 -30.33
CA TYR A 11 -30.02 -21.15 -31.63
C TYR A 11 -29.23 -22.18 -32.43
N SER A 12 -29.83 -23.31 -32.77
CA SER A 12 -29.23 -24.28 -33.67
C SER A 12 -29.95 -24.28 -35.02
N GLY A 13 -29.24 -23.87 -36.06
CA GLY A 13 -29.61 -24.09 -37.47
C GLY A 13 -28.33 -24.36 -38.27
N GLU A 14 -28.43 -25.19 -39.32
CA GLU A 14 -27.30 -25.53 -40.19
C GLU A 14 -26.63 -24.27 -40.76
N GLY A 15 -25.31 -24.16 -40.60
CA GLY A 15 -24.50 -23.05 -41.13
C GLY A 15 -24.27 -21.85 -40.19
N SER A 16 -24.65 -21.93 -38.91
CA SER A 16 -24.55 -20.78 -37.98
C SER A 16 -23.20 -20.71 -37.24
N VAL A 17 -22.60 -19.51 -37.16
CA VAL A 17 -21.50 -19.19 -36.21
C VAL A 17 -22.11 -18.70 -34.91
N LEU A 18 -21.78 -19.35 -33.79
CA LEU A 18 -22.20 -18.95 -32.45
C LEU A 18 -21.16 -17.95 -31.90
N ALA A 19 -21.56 -16.69 -31.73
CA ALA A 19 -20.77 -15.69 -31.02
C ALA A 19 -21.50 -15.32 -29.72
N PHE A 20 -20.79 -15.40 -28.59
CA PHE A 20 -21.30 -15.02 -27.28
C PHE A 20 -20.55 -13.78 -26.80
N SER A 21 -21.26 -12.74 -26.37
CA SER A 21 -20.67 -11.71 -25.50
C SER A 21 -20.76 -12.23 -24.07
N ILE A 22 -19.61 -12.31 -23.39
CA ILE A 22 -19.57 -12.52 -21.94
C ILE A 22 -19.52 -11.11 -21.33
N ASP A 23 -20.67 -10.58 -20.94
CA ASP A 23 -20.70 -9.41 -20.06
C ASP A 23 -20.11 -9.82 -18.71
N GLY A 24 -19.04 -9.13 -18.29
CA GLY A 24 -18.31 -9.42 -17.04
C GLY A 24 -16.78 -9.39 -17.13
N LEU A 25 -16.19 -9.07 -18.30
CA LEU A 25 -14.77 -8.69 -18.41
C LEU A 25 -14.60 -7.21 -18.04
N ASP A 26 -15.11 -6.80 -16.88
CA ASP A 26 -14.64 -5.56 -16.27
C ASP A 26 -13.24 -5.87 -15.76
N ASP A 27 -12.21 -5.49 -16.51
CA ASP A 27 -10.85 -5.47 -15.98
C ASP A 27 -10.86 -4.43 -14.85
N PRO A 28 -10.71 -4.82 -13.57
CA PRO A 28 -10.85 -3.90 -12.46
C PRO A 28 -9.75 -2.81 -12.45
N LEU A 29 -8.70 -2.95 -13.27
CA LEU A 29 -7.73 -1.89 -13.56
C LEU A 29 -8.32 -0.74 -14.39
N PHE A 30 -9.37 -1.00 -15.18
CA PHE A 30 -10.01 -0.06 -16.09
C PHE A 30 -11.51 0.10 -15.86
N SER A 31 -12.09 -0.62 -14.89
CA SER A 31 -13.46 -0.40 -14.47
C SER A 31 -13.54 1.03 -13.96
N ASP A 32 -14.26 1.85 -14.72
CA ASP A 32 -14.53 3.24 -14.41
C ASP A 32 -15.46 3.26 -13.19
N THR A 33 -14.90 3.03 -12.00
CA THR A 33 -15.53 3.47 -10.77
C THR A 33 -15.45 4.99 -10.84
N SER A 34 -16.47 5.58 -11.46
CA SER A 34 -16.87 6.95 -11.28
C SER A 34 -17.16 7.16 -9.79
N ASN A 35 -16.09 7.16 -9.00
CA ASN A 35 -16.10 7.62 -7.64
C ASN A 35 -16.35 9.11 -7.77
N HIS A 36 -17.63 9.48 -7.70
CA HIS A 36 -18.02 10.76 -7.16
C HIS A 36 -17.13 10.98 -5.94
N HIS A 37 -16.11 11.83 -6.07
CA HIS A 37 -15.38 12.30 -4.91
C HIS A 37 -16.46 12.90 -4.01
N PRO A 38 -16.80 12.26 -2.87
CA PRO A 38 -17.73 12.89 -1.96
C PRO A 38 -17.05 14.21 -1.60
N GLN A 39 -17.76 15.32 -1.81
CA GLN A 39 -17.35 16.62 -1.29
C GLN A 39 -16.86 16.39 0.13
N ARG A 40 -15.58 16.72 0.38
CA ARG A 40 -14.87 16.46 1.64
C ARG A 40 -15.44 17.39 2.72
N GLY A 41 -16.70 17.17 3.09
CA GLY A 41 -17.35 17.85 4.18
C GLY A 41 -16.82 17.30 5.50
N GLU A 42 -16.52 18.19 6.43
CA GLU A 42 -16.17 17.81 7.81
C GLU A 42 -17.32 16.98 8.41
N SER A 43 -17.05 15.72 8.75
CA SER A 43 -18.01 14.86 9.46
C SER A 43 -17.76 14.92 10.96
N TYR A 44 -18.84 14.81 11.74
CA TYR A 44 -18.79 14.94 13.19
C TYR A 44 -19.50 13.79 13.90
N LYS A 45 -18.98 13.40 15.07
CA LYS A 45 -19.65 12.50 16.03
C LYS A 45 -19.93 13.27 17.33
N THR A 46 -21.13 13.14 17.88
CA THR A 46 -21.49 13.80 19.15
C THR A 46 -21.18 12.89 20.33
N VAL A 47 -20.44 13.40 21.32
CA VAL A 47 -20.12 12.73 22.58
C VAL A 47 -20.34 13.70 23.73
N GLY A 48 -21.41 13.46 24.50
CA GLY A 48 -21.84 14.38 25.56
C GLY A 48 -22.13 15.78 25.00
N ALA A 49 -21.48 16.81 25.56
CA ALA A 49 -21.61 18.19 25.11
C ALA A 49 -20.67 18.57 23.94
N TYR A 50 -19.85 17.63 23.47
CA TYR A 50 -18.83 17.90 22.44
C TYR A 50 -19.21 17.28 21.10
N ARG A 51 -18.88 18.01 20.04
CA ARG A 51 -18.86 17.52 18.67
C ARG A 51 -17.42 17.20 18.31
N LEU A 52 -17.14 15.93 18.07
CA LEU A 52 -15.84 15.42 17.70
C LEU A 52 -15.69 15.47 16.18
N LEU A 53 -14.63 16.12 15.69
CA LEU A 53 -14.30 16.14 14.28
C LEU A 53 -13.73 14.77 13.86
N CYS A 54 -14.40 14.09 12.94
CA CYS A 54 -13.96 12.81 12.41
C CYS A 54 -12.71 12.96 11.53
N ARG A 55 -11.92 11.88 11.42
CA ARG A 55 -10.78 11.82 10.50
C ARG A 55 -11.20 11.11 9.20
N GLY A 56 -11.57 11.90 8.20
CA GLY A 56 -12.14 11.41 6.93
C GLY A 56 -13.64 11.16 7.01
N ALA A 57 -14.27 10.91 5.85
CA ALA A 57 -15.73 10.81 5.74
C ALA A 57 -16.32 9.70 6.64
N ALA A 58 -15.68 8.53 6.69
CA ALA A 58 -16.08 7.38 7.51
C ALA A 58 -15.38 7.33 8.88
N ASP A 59 -14.62 8.37 9.25
CA ASP A 59 -13.81 8.42 10.48
C ASP A 59 -12.70 7.35 10.55
N THR A 60 -12.19 6.98 9.37
CA THR A 60 -11.31 5.82 9.12
C THR A 60 -9.96 6.17 8.51
N SER A 61 -9.67 7.45 8.27
CA SER A 61 -8.54 7.83 7.42
C SER A 61 -7.18 7.43 7.99
N CYS A 62 -7.02 7.41 9.32
CA CYS A 62 -5.78 6.99 9.94
C CYS A 62 -5.48 5.51 9.69
N GLU A 63 -6.50 4.66 9.74
CA GLU A 63 -6.35 3.24 9.44
C GLU A 63 -6.13 3.01 7.95
N GLU A 64 -6.87 3.69 7.07
CA GLU A 64 -6.70 3.59 5.61
C GLU A 64 -5.27 3.98 5.17
N ILE A 65 -4.76 5.09 5.70
CA ILE A 65 -3.37 5.53 5.48
C ILE A 65 -2.40 4.46 5.98
N ALA A 66 -2.58 4.00 7.21
CA ALA A 66 -1.67 3.04 7.83
C ALA A 66 -1.65 1.69 7.10
N GLU A 67 -2.82 1.17 6.71
CA GLU A 67 -2.95 -0.10 5.98
C GLU A 67 -2.34 0.01 4.59
N SER A 68 -2.67 1.07 3.84
CA SER A 68 -2.18 1.26 2.47
C SER A 68 -0.65 1.39 2.43
N LEU A 69 -0.07 2.16 3.36
CA LEU A 69 1.38 2.34 3.46
C LEU A 69 2.09 1.06 3.95
N LYS A 70 1.49 0.32 4.90
CA LYS A 70 2.09 -0.92 5.44
C LYS A 70 2.00 -2.10 4.49
N ALA A 71 0.94 -2.18 3.69
CA ALA A 71 0.76 -3.23 2.69
C ALA A 71 1.73 -3.09 1.50
N ASN A 72 2.22 -1.88 1.26
CA ASN A 72 3.14 -1.63 0.16
C ASN A 72 4.54 -2.19 0.40
N ARG A 73 5.17 -2.66 -0.68
CA ARG A 73 6.50 -3.30 -0.64
C ARG A 73 7.66 -2.33 -0.35
N LEU A 74 7.52 -1.04 -0.70
CA LEU A 74 8.58 -0.03 -0.56
C LEU A 74 8.33 0.96 0.57
N MET A 75 7.08 1.41 0.73
CA MET A 75 6.75 2.51 1.66
C MET A 75 7.17 2.28 3.12
N PRO A 76 7.06 1.08 3.72
CA PRO A 76 7.52 0.85 5.09
C PRO A 76 9.03 1.12 5.25
N SER A 77 9.83 0.66 4.28
CA SER A 77 11.29 0.87 4.28
C SER A 77 11.63 2.33 4.04
N LEU A 78 10.92 3.01 3.12
CA LEU A 78 11.12 4.43 2.85
C LEU A 78 10.79 5.30 4.06
N ILE A 79 9.64 5.09 4.70
CA ILE A 79 9.25 5.83 5.89
C ILE A 79 10.21 5.57 7.04
N ASN A 80 10.60 4.30 7.29
CA ASN A 80 11.61 4.00 8.32
C ASN A 80 12.93 4.74 8.04
N LYS A 81 13.32 4.86 6.78
CA LYS A 81 14.52 5.62 6.41
C LYS A 81 14.38 7.12 6.67
N GLN A 82 13.22 7.72 6.36
CA GLN A 82 12.95 9.12 6.72
C GLN A 82 13.01 9.31 8.25
N VAL A 83 12.44 8.36 9.01
CA VAL A 83 12.50 8.36 10.48
C VAL A 83 13.94 8.30 10.97
N GLU A 84 14.76 7.38 10.47
CA GLU A 84 16.16 7.22 10.84
C GLU A 84 17.00 8.45 10.50
N LEU A 85 16.81 9.01 9.30
CA LEU A 85 17.52 10.21 8.85
C LEU A 85 17.16 11.44 9.68
N LEU A 86 15.88 11.61 10.04
CA LEU A 86 15.46 12.70 10.92
C LEU A 86 15.97 12.50 12.35
N TYR A 87 15.84 11.29 12.88
CA TYR A 87 16.24 10.94 14.24
C TYR A 87 17.75 11.07 14.45
N GLY A 88 18.55 10.64 13.47
CA GLY A 88 20.01 10.68 13.54
C GLY A 88 20.54 9.92 14.75
N ARG A 89 21.17 10.65 15.68
CA ARG A 89 21.68 10.12 16.97
C ARG A 89 20.75 10.42 18.15
N GLY A 90 19.50 10.75 17.86
CA GLY A 90 18.44 11.02 18.83
C GLY A 90 18.38 12.46 19.31
N PRO A 91 17.40 12.76 20.18
CA PRO A 91 17.19 14.10 20.72
C PRO A 91 18.35 14.51 21.63
N ARG A 92 18.88 15.71 21.40
CA ARG A 92 19.97 16.33 22.16
C ARG A 92 19.65 17.77 22.50
N ILE A 93 20.21 18.23 23.61
CA ILE A 93 20.07 19.61 24.05
C ILE A 93 21.04 20.47 23.26
N TYR A 94 20.56 21.60 22.77
CA TYR A 94 21.38 22.64 22.16
C TYR A 94 21.02 24.01 22.73
N ARG A 95 21.93 24.96 22.57
CA ARG A 95 21.71 26.36 22.85
C ARG A 95 21.79 27.14 21.55
N ILE A 96 20.84 28.04 21.34
CA ILE A 96 20.91 29.01 20.25
C ILE A 96 21.81 30.16 20.73
N THR A 97 22.88 30.44 19.99
CA THR A 97 23.76 31.59 20.22
C THR A 97 23.83 32.43 18.95
N ASP A 98 23.70 33.74 19.11
CA ASP A 98 24.03 34.70 18.06
C ASP A 98 25.56 34.83 18.06
N GLU A 99 26.24 34.44 16.99
CA GLU A 99 27.69 34.62 16.90
C GLU A 99 28.04 36.07 16.53
N ASP A 100 28.57 36.82 17.50
CA ASP A 100 29.33 38.04 17.25
C ASP A 100 30.63 37.71 16.51
N GLY A 101 30.60 37.83 15.18
CA GLY A 101 31.67 38.50 14.45
C GLY A 101 32.92 37.70 14.05
N GLN A 102 32.78 36.51 13.45
CA GLN A 102 33.78 36.04 12.48
C GLN A 102 33.12 35.49 11.21
N SER A 103 33.27 36.29 10.16
CA SER A 103 32.63 36.20 8.86
C SER A 103 33.08 34.96 8.09
N GLY A 104 32.13 34.11 7.72
CA GLY A 104 32.37 32.96 6.86
C GLY A 104 31.12 32.16 6.52
N ALA A 105 30.07 32.84 6.03
CA ALA A 105 28.85 32.32 5.39
C ALA A 105 27.72 31.76 6.30
N ASP A 106 26.52 32.25 6.01
CA ASP A 106 25.17 31.75 6.31
C ASP A 106 24.59 31.97 7.74
N ASP A 107 23.78 33.03 7.84
CA ASP A 107 22.74 33.37 8.83
C ASP A 107 23.01 33.34 10.35
N GLY A 108 24.22 33.04 10.82
CA GLY A 108 24.71 33.40 12.17
C GLY A 108 24.01 32.74 13.38
N ILE A 109 23.01 31.87 13.16
CA ILE A 109 22.32 31.10 14.20
C ILE A 109 22.87 29.67 14.20
N SER A 110 23.87 29.40 15.04
CA SER A 110 24.46 28.07 15.18
C SER A 110 23.80 27.27 16.32
N ARG A 111 23.42 26.01 16.05
CA ARG A 111 22.95 25.07 17.10
C ARG A 111 24.15 24.52 17.85
N ASN A 112 24.46 25.10 19.00
CA ASN A 112 25.54 24.63 19.84
C ASN A 112 25.07 23.50 20.76
N TRP A 113 25.43 22.26 20.42
CA TRP A 113 25.08 21.06 21.18
C TRP A 113 25.79 21.04 22.53
N VAL A 114 25.02 21.07 23.62
CA VAL A 114 25.54 21.23 24.99
C VAL A 114 24.92 20.22 25.93
N LYS A 115 25.63 19.93 27.02
CA LYS A 115 25.06 19.15 28.12
C LYS A 115 24.42 20.13 29.10
N GLN A 116 23.14 19.92 29.42
CA GLN A 116 22.50 20.64 30.51
C GLN A 116 21.87 19.66 31.50
N GLY A 117 22.41 19.64 32.72
CA GLY A 117 22.16 18.60 33.72
C GLY A 117 20.69 18.48 34.13
N ASP A 118 20.02 19.60 34.36
CA ASP A 118 18.62 19.62 34.83
C ASP A 118 17.66 19.05 33.78
N ILE A 119 17.82 19.47 32.52
CA ILE A 119 16.98 18.99 31.41
C ILE A 119 17.26 17.52 31.16
N GLN A 120 18.54 17.11 31.16
CA GLN A 120 18.92 15.72 30.92
C GLN A 120 18.38 14.80 32.04
N SER A 121 18.52 15.19 33.29
CA SER A 121 18.01 14.42 34.44
C SER A 121 16.49 14.28 34.38
N TRP A 122 15.78 15.32 33.92
CA TRP A 122 14.33 15.24 33.71
C TRP A 122 13.96 14.25 32.60
N LEU A 123 14.64 14.28 31.45
CA LEU A 123 14.41 13.32 30.36
C LEU A 123 14.63 11.87 30.81
N GLU A 124 15.70 11.63 31.58
CA GLU A 124 16.05 10.29 32.09
C GLU A 124 15.10 9.81 33.20
N SER A 125 14.38 10.72 33.86
CA SER A 125 13.46 10.37 34.95
C SER A 125 12.09 9.82 34.48
N TRP A 126 11.76 9.89 33.19
CA TRP A 126 10.41 9.60 32.70
C TRP A 126 9.89 8.21 33.11
N GLN A 127 10.69 7.16 32.89
CA GLN A 127 10.29 5.80 33.23
C GLN A 127 10.15 5.59 34.74
N ALA A 128 11.04 6.18 35.54
CA ALA A 128 10.94 6.18 36.99
C ALA A 128 9.68 6.92 37.50
N ASN A 129 9.20 7.91 36.75
CA ASN A 129 7.96 8.63 37.01
C ASN A 129 6.69 7.89 36.52
N GLY A 130 6.83 6.66 36.03
CA GLY A 130 5.71 5.83 35.57
C GLY A 130 5.24 6.13 34.15
N ILE A 131 6.07 6.75 33.31
CA ILE A 131 5.83 6.90 31.87
C ILE A 131 6.34 5.65 31.16
N GLU A 132 5.54 5.09 30.28
CA GLU A 132 5.84 3.81 29.62
C GLU A 132 7.09 3.87 28.74
N MET A 133 7.24 4.96 27.98
CA MET A 133 8.31 5.13 27.00
C MET A 133 9.47 5.96 27.55
N SER A 134 10.69 5.63 27.13
CA SER A 134 11.83 6.53 27.28
C SER A 134 11.65 7.78 26.40
N TYR A 135 12.33 8.88 26.72
CA TYR A 135 12.27 10.08 25.90
C TYR A 135 12.78 9.85 24.45
N THR A 136 13.69 8.90 24.26
CA THR A 136 14.21 8.49 22.96
C THR A 136 13.19 7.70 22.14
N ASP A 137 12.45 6.76 22.76
CA ASP A 137 11.40 6.00 22.08
C ASP A 137 10.20 6.88 21.77
N PHE A 138 9.83 7.77 22.71
CA PHE A 138 8.81 8.79 22.50
C PHE A 138 9.13 9.65 21.27
N ALA A 139 10.38 10.11 21.16
CA ALA A 139 10.78 10.92 20.03
C ALA A 139 10.68 10.15 18.70
N ALA A 140 11.11 8.90 18.66
CA ALA A 140 10.97 8.04 17.48
C ALA A 140 9.50 7.81 17.10
N ALA A 141 8.60 7.61 18.08
CA ALA A 141 7.17 7.47 17.83
C ALA A 141 6.53 8.75 17.29
N CYS A 142 6.91 9.93 17.80
CA CYS A 142 6.46 11.21 17.27
C CYS A 142 6.87 11.39 15.80
N ILE A 143 8.15 11.12 15.47
CA ILE A 143 8.64 11.18 14.08
C ILE A 143 7.87 10.22 13.18
N LYS A 144 7.69 8.98 13.62
CA LYS A 144 6.99 7.96 12.83
C LYS A 144 5.54 8.36 12.57
N SER A 145 4.83 8.84 13.59
CA SER A 145 3.47 9.34 13.44
C SER A 145 3.39 10.54 12.51
N PHE A 146 4.37 11.46 12.62
CA PHE A 146 4.46 12.62 11.75
C PHE A 146 4.62 12.23 10.28
N TYR A 147 5.49 11.27 9.93
CA TYR A 147 5.61 10.82 8.53
C TYR A 147 4.40 10.04 8.01
N PHE A 148 3.63 9.40 8.89
CA PHE A 148 2.37 8.75 8.49
C PHE A 148 1.24 9.77 8.26
N PHE A 149 1.04 10.72 9.18
CA PHE A 149 -0.20 11.51 9.25
C PHE A 149 0.00 13.03 9.11
N ARG A 150 1.26 13.51 9.14
CA ARG A 150 1.64 14.92 9.29
C ARG A 150 1.06 15.60 10.54
N ASP A 151 0.61 14.79 11.48
CA ASP A 151 0.29 15.19 12.84
C ASP A 151 0.53 14.08 13.85
N PHE A 152 0.52 14.45 15.13
CA PHE A 152 0.58 13.52 16.25
C PHE A 152 0.03 14.17 17.53
N PHE A 153 -0.32 13.33 18.50
CA PHE A 153 -0.84 13.75 19.79
C PHE A 153 0.13 13.38 20.92
N VAL A 154 0.24 14.28 21.90
CA VAL A 154 1.09 14.07 23.07
C VAL A 154 0.29 14.34 24.32
N LYS A 155 0.26 13.37 25.23
CA LYS A 155 -0.36 13.50 26.54
C LYS A 155 0.67 13.96 27.56
N TRP A 156 0.34 15.05 28.24
CA TRP A 156 1.16 15.72 29.23
C TRP A 156 0.78 15.23 30.62
N ARG A 157 1.73 14.67 31.37
CA ARG A 157 1.49 14.16 32.74
C ARG A 157 2.02 15.18 33.73
N THR A 158 1.13 15.74 34.57
CA THR A 158 1.56 16.66 35.63
C THR A 158 2.24 15.90 36.77
N THR A 159 3.22 16.51 37.42
CA THR A 159 3.72 16.03 38.72
C THR A 159 2.61 16.15 39.76
N ALA A 160 2.55 15.21 40.73
CA ALA A 160 1.56 15.27 41.80
C ALA A 160 1.58 16.65 42.48
N ALA A 161 0.42 17.32 42.46
CA ALA A 161 0.09 18.64 43.02
C ALA A 161 1.29 19.54 43.36
N PRO A 162 1.53 20.65 42.61
CA PRO A 162 2.29 21.74 43.19
C PRO A 162 1.58 22.12 44.50
N GLY A 163 2.32 22.26 45.60
CA GLY A 163 1.74 22.80 46.83
C GLY A 163 1.01 24.12 46.58
N VAL A 164 0.23 24.62 47.54
CA VAL A 164 -0.49 25.91 47.39
C VAL A 164 0.50 27.00 46.91
N GLY A 165 0.30 27.52 45.69
CA GLY A 165 1.16 28.52 45.06
C GLY A 165 2.34 28.01 44.21
N GLY A 166 2.50 26.69 44.05
CA GLY A 166 3.53 26.09 43.20
C GLY A 166 3.17 26.13 41.71
N ALA A 167 4.15 26.38 40.85
CA ALA A 167 3.98 26.31 39.40
C ALA A 167 3.76 24.85 38.93
N VAL A 168 2.85 24.64 37.98
CA VAL A 168 2.63 23.33 37.36
C VAL A 168 3.91 22.87 36.65
N ARG A 169 4.34 21.64 36.94
CA ARG A 169 5.43 20.97 36.24
C ARG A 169 4.95 19.65 35.64
N PHE A 170 5.56 19.25 34.54
CA PHE A 170 5.28 17.99 33.88
C PHE A 170 6.31 16.94 34.27
N ALA A 171 5.83 15.77 34.69
CA ALA A 171 6.66 14.60 34.99
C ALA A 171 7.28 13.98 33.72
N GLY A 172 6.61 14.17 32.58
CA GLY A 172 7.07 13.82 31.24
C GLY A 172 5.90 13.71 30.26
N LEU A 173 6.18 13.16 29.08
CA LEU A 173 5.28 13.15 27.94
C LEU A 173 4.98 11.71 27.48
N GLU A 174 3.73 11.45 27.11
CA GLU A 174 3.26 10.17 26.61
C GLU A 174 2.81 10.35 25.14
N PHE A 175 3.33 9.52 24.23
CA PHE A 175 2.84 9.48 22.86
C PHE A 175 1.42 8.90 22.83
N VAL A 176 0.53 9.48 22.03
CA VAL A 176 -0.83 8.97 21.86
C VAL A 176 -1.12 8.75 20.38
N ASP A 177 -1.49 7.52 20.03
CA ASP A 177 -1.76 7.13 18.66
C ASP A 177 -2.95 7.90 18.07
N ASN A 178 -2.74 8.43 16.86
CA ASN A 178 -3.68 9.25 16.12
C ASN A 178 -5.03 8.57 15.89
N ARG A 179 -5.06 7.25 15.75
CA ARG A 179 -6.29 6.47 15.57
C ARG A 179 -7.26 6.66 16.74
N PHE A 180 -6.74 6.89 17.94
CA PHE A 180 -7.53 7.00 19.17
C PHE A 180 -7.88 8.43 19.57
N CYS A 181 -7.46 9.46 18.82
CA CYS A 181 -7.66 10.85 19.18
C CYS A 181 -8.63 11.56 18.23
N ARG A 182 -9.59 12.31 18.79
CA ARG A 182 -10.42 13.27 18.03
C ARG A 182 -10.50 14.62 18.72
N LEU A 183 -10.34 15.69 17.95
CA LEU A 183 -10.54 17.06 18.40
C LEU A 183 -12.04 17.32 18.62
N GLY A 184 -12.39 17.85 19.79
CA GLY A 184 -13.76 18.19 20.16
C GLY A 184 -13.99 19.68 20.27
N THR A 185 -15.12 20.14 19.75
CA THR A 185 -15.63 21.51 19.87
C THR A 185 -17.00 21.53 20.53
N GLN A 186 -17.34 22.64 21.20
CA GLN A 186 -18.67 22.92 21.71
C GLN A 186 -19.46 23.87 20.79
N LYS A 187 -18.86 24.30 19.67
CA LYS A 187 -19.50 25.20 18.72
C LYS A 187 -20.79 24.54 18.16
N PRO A 188 -21.96 25.17 18.31
CA PRO A 188 -23.22 24.56 17.92
C PRO A 188 -23.32 24.42 16.40
N VAL A 189 -24.05 23.41 15.92
CA VAL A 189 -24.26 23.17 14.47
C VAL A 189 -24.97 24.35 13.79
N SER A 190 -25.79 25.10 14.55
CA SER A 190 -26.49 26.28 14.07
C SER A 190 -25.56 27.46 13.75
N ASP A 191 -24.35 27.48 14.31
CA ASP A 191 -23.36 28.51 14.01
C ASP A 191 -22.68 28.21 12.67
N ARG A 192 -22.96 29.06 11.68
CA ARG A 192 -22.46 28.94 10.31
C ARG A 192 -21.12 29.65 10.08
N THR A 193 -20.53 30.25 11.11
CA THR A 193 -19.20 30.86 10.97
C THR A 193 -18.16 29.77 10.68
N PRO A 194 -17.17 30.05 9.80
CA PRO A 194 -16.12 29.09 9.50
C PRO A 194 -15.47 28.57 10.78
N LEU A 195 -15.22 27.26 10.84
CA LEU A 195 -14.57 26.66 11.98
C LEU A 195 -13.08 26.97 11.92
N SER A 196 -12.53 27.39 13.05
CA SER A 196 -11.10 27.60 13.22
C SER A 196 -10.53 26.56 14.17
N TYR A 197 -9.23 26.30 14.08
CA TYR A 197 -8.54 25.44 15.05
C TYR A 197 -8.76 25.91 16.51
N SER A 198 -8.95 27.21 16.72
CA SER A 198 -9.16 27.79 18.05
C SER A 198 -10.51 27.43 18.69
N ASP A 199 -11.48 26.96 17.90
CA ASP A 199 -12.81 26.53 18.35
C ASP A 199 -12.79 25.15 19.04
N PHE A 200 -11.68 24.41 18.92
CA PHE A 200 -11.48 23.11 19.57
C PHE A 200 -10.88 23.28 20.96
N SER A 201 -11.46 22.62 21.95
CA SER A 201 -11.09 22.78 23.37
C SER A 201 -10.72 21.47 24.06
N VAL A 202 -11.04 20.33 23.46
CA VAL A 202 -10.77 19.01 24.05
C VAL A 202 -10.23 18.02 23.01
N VAL A 203 -9.57 16.99 23.50
CA VAL A 203 -9.25 15.77 22.75
C VAL A 203 -10.00 14.62 23.39
N ALA A 204 -10.87 13.97 22.62
CA ALA A 204 -11.48 12.71 22.99
C ALA A 204 -10.51 11.58 22.66
N TYR A 205 -10.26 10.72 23.64
CA TYR A 205 -9.40 9.55 23.54
C TYR A 205 -10.24 8.27 23.71
N GLY A 206 -10.21 7.38 22.72
CA GLY A 206 -10.90 6.09 22.78
C GLY A 206 -10.78 5.29 21.49
N ASN A 207 -11.25 4.04 21.51
CA ASN A 207 -11.28 3.20 20.33
C ASN A 207 -12.54 3.48 19.51
N TYR A 208 -12.37 4.07 18.31
CA TYR A 208 -13.47 4.45 17.43
C TYR A 208 -13.98 3.31 16.53
N ARG A 209 -13.34 2.13 16.57
CA ARG A 209 -13.74 0.92 15.83
C ARG A 209 -14.59 -0.03 16.64
N GLU A 210 -14.40 -0.03 17.95
CA GLU A 210 -15.21 -0.82 18.86
C GLU A 210 -16.47 -0.04 19.28
N SER A 211 -17.58 -0.76 19.39
CA SER A 211 -18.83 -0.24 19.94
C SER A 211 -18.72 -0.13 21.47
N ALA A 212 -17.95 0.83 21.99
CA ALA A 212 -17.88 1.04 23.44
C ALA A 212 -17.76 2.52 23.87
N SER A 213 -18.91 3.04 24.30
CA SER A 213 -19.27 3.97 25.39
C SER A 213 -18.25 4.59 26.38
N SER A 214 -16.93 4.44 26.26
CA SER A 214 -15.96 4.99 27.22
C SER A 214 -14.87 5.86 26.59
N TYR A 215 -15.26 6.97 25.97
CA TYR A 215 -14.30 8.01 25.57
C TYR A 215 -13.81 8.77 26.81
N LYS A 216 -12.49 8.92 26.94
CA LYS A 216 -11.88 9.82 27.92
C LYS A 216 -11.71 11.18 27.28
N ILE A 217 -12.23 12.22 27.93
CA ILE A 217 -12.10 13.60 27.44
C ILE A 217 -10.96 14.28 28.19
N TYR A 218 -9.95 14.73 27.43
CA TYR A 218 -8.84 15.52 27.95
C TYR A 218 -8.93 16.95 27.43
N PRO A 219 -8.54 17.97 28.23
CA PRO A 219 -8.35 19.32 27.70
C PRO A 219 -7.34 19.32 26.56
N LEU A 220 -7.62 20.07 25.49
CA LEU A 220 -6.64 20.35 24.45
C LEU A 220 -5.59 21.30 25.04
N PHE A 221 -4.34 20.84 25.09
CA PHE A 221 -3.25 21.56 25.72
C PHE A 221 -2.93 22.86 24.97
N ARG A 222 -2.84 23.95 25.72
CA ARG A 222 -2.44 25.29 25.28
C ARG A 222 -1.45 25.84 26.30
N LEU A 223 -0.30 26.32 25.84
CA LEU A 223 0.74 26.88 26.70
C LEU A 223 0.25 28.01 27.63
N ARG A 224 -0.73 28.80 27.19
CA ARG A 224 -1.31 29.90 27.98
C ARG A 224 -2.24 29.46 29.12
N GLU A 225 -2.63 28.18 29.14
CA GLU A 225 -3.61 27.60 30.08
C GLU A 225 -2.97 26.54 31.00
N VAL A 226 -1.63 26.48 31.05
CA VAL A 226 -0.86 25.47 31.79
C VAL A 226 -1.30 25.33 33.25
N ASP A 227 -1.55 26.45 33.92
CA ASP A 227 -1.97 26.48 35.34
C ASP A 227 -3.38 25.88 35.58
N ARG A 228 -4.16 25.65 34.52
CA ARG A 228 -5.53 25.09 34.61
C ARG A 228 -5.54 23.57 34.55
N TYR A 229 -4.45 22.93 34.13
CA TYR A 229 -4.39 21.48 33.96
C TYR A 229 -4.08 20.78 35.29
N LYS A 230 -5.03 19.97 35.78
CA LYS A 230 -4.90 19.28 37.08
C LYS A 230 -4.02 18.02 37.01
N PHE A 231 -4.32 17.12 36.08
CA PHE A 231 -3.71 15.78 36.03
C PHE A 231 -3.08 15.46 34.67
N ALA A 232 -3.77 15.81 33.59
CA ALA A 232 -3.28 15.62 32.24
C ALA A 232 -4.02 16.52 31.25
N ALA A 233 -3.35 16.80 30.14
CA ALA A 233 -3.90 17.42 28.94
C ALA A 233 -3.27 16.76 27.71
N ILE A 234 -3.90 16.86 26.54
CA ILE A 234 -3.35 16.33 25.29
C ILE A 234 -3.08 17.49 24.35
N SER A 235 -1.85 17.65 23.88
CA SER A 235 -1.53 18.56 22.77
C SER A 235 -1.66 17.84 21.44
N HIS A 236 -1.86 18.63 20.40
CA HIS A 236 -1.90 18.19 19.02
C HIS A 236 -0.88 19.01 18.23
N HIS A 237 0.03 18.30 17.58
CA HIS A 237 1.12 18.87 16.80
C HIS A 237 0.90 18.48 15.35
N LYS A 238 0.66 19.47 14.48
CA LYS A 238 0.37 19.25 13.06
C LYS A 238 1.18 20.17 12.15
N GLU A 239 1.56 19.66 10.99
CA GLU A 239 1.90 20.50 9.84
C GLU A 239 0.62 21.17 9.32
N SER A 240 0.70 22.46 8.99
CA SER A 240 -0.47 23.22 8.56
C SER A 240 -0.69 23.05 7.06
N SER A 241 -1.78 22.39 6.70
CA SER A 241 -2.27 22.34 5.31
C SER A 241 -3.49 23.27 5.13
N PRO A 242 -3.60 23.97 3.98
CA PRO A 242 -4.76 24.81 3.70
C PRO A 242 -6.08 24.05 3.79
N GLY A 243 -7.03 24.58 4.56
CA GLY A 243 -8.38 23.98 4.70
C GLY A 243 -8.48 22.80 5.66
N GLU A 244 -7.38 22.37 6.30
CA GLU A 244 -7.35 21.16 7.14
C GLU A 244 -7.14 21.49 8.62
N ILE A 245 -8.01 20.95 9.49
CA ILE A 245 -7.89 21.08 10.95
C ILE A 245 -6.86 20.10 11.52
N TYR A 246 -6.89 18.84 11.07
CA TYR A 246 -5.86 17.84 11.36
C TYR A 246 -4.63 18.03 10.48
N GLY A 247 -3.57 17.27 10.74
CA GLY A 247 -2.50 17.09 9.77
C GLY A 247 -3.02 16.31 8.56
N LEU A 248 -2.55 16.73 7.38
CA LEU A 248 -2.82 16.05 6.12
C LEU A 248 -1.49 15.59 5.53
N ASN A 249 -1.37 14.29 5.28
CA ASN A 249 -0.24 13.77 4.53
C ASN A 249 -0.46 14.02 3.02
N GLU A 250 -0.07 15.19 2.55
CA GLU A 250 -0.20 15.60 1.15
C GLU A 250 0.56 14.67 0.19
N VAL A 251 1.69 14.10 0.64
CA VAL A 251 2.43 13.09 -0.12
C VAL A 251 1.56 11.86 -0.33
N TYR A 252 0.97 11.31 0.74
CA TYR A 252 0.06 10.18 0.66
C TYR A 252 -1.15 10.49 -0.24
N GLU A 253 -1.79 11.64 -0.08
CA GLU A 253 -2.95 12.02 -0.89
C GLU A 253 -2.61 12.11 -2.38
N GLY A 254 -1.42 12.59 -2.72
CA GLY A 254 -0.94 12.67 -4.10
C GLY A 254 -0.63 11.31 -4.73
N ILE A 255 -0.22 10.31 -3.93
CA ILE A 255 0.20 8.99 -4.43
C ILE A 255 -0.81 7.87 -4.18
N LYS A 256 -1.91 8.10 -3.47
CA LYS A 256 -2.82 7.03 -2.99
C LYS A 256 -3.30 6.08 -4.09
N GLU A 257 -3.58 6.59 -5.29
CA GLU A 257 -4.02 5.75 -6.42
C GLU A 257 -2.87 4.88 -6.94
N PHE A 258 -1.65 5.43 -7.05
CA PHE A 258 -0.46 4.66 -7.39
C PHE A 258 -0.15 3.60 -6.33
N LEU A 259 -0.33 3.95 -5.04
CA LEU A 259 -0.12 3.05 -3.92
C LEU A 259 -1.11 1.88 -3.95
N LYS A 260 -2.39 2.16 -4.22
CA LYS A 260 -3.43 1.14 -4.40
C LYS A 260 -3.08 0.21 -5.57
N THR A 261 -2.77 0.76 -6.73
CA THR A 261 -2.37 -0.04 -7.91
C THR A 261 -1.14 -0.89 -7.63
N SER A 262 -0.12 -0.35 -6.95
CA SER A 262 1.09 -1.10 -6.55
C SER A 262 0.78 -2.30 -5.66
N ASN A 263 -0.18 -2.15 -4.75
CA ASN A 263 -0.57 -3.21 -3.82
C ASN A 263 -1.43 -4.29 -4.50
N ASP A 264 -2.30 -3.89 -5.44
CA ASP A 264 -3.21 -4.80 -6.11
C ASP A 264 -2.54 -5.55 -7.28
N LEU A 265 -1.54 -4.96 -7.94
CA LEU A 265 -0.90 -5.52 -9.12
C LEU A 265 -0.37 -6.96 -8.93
N PRO A 266 0.35 -7.32 -7.84
CA PRO A 266 0.77 -8.69 -7.60
C PRO A 266 -0.41 -9.67 -7.45
N VAL A 267 -1.52 -9.21 -6.86
CA VAL A 267 -2.75 -10.02 -6.72
C VAL A 267 -3.36 -10.28 -8.09
N TYR A 268 -3.42 -9.26 -8.95
CA TYR A 268 -3.93 -9.41 -10.31
C TYR A 268 -3.05 -10.31 -11.17
N ILE A 269 -1.73 -10.15 -11.14
CA ILE A 269 -0.80 -11.03 -11.86
C ILE A 269 -0.95 -12.47 -11.35
N GLY A 270 -1.01 -12.67 -10.03
CA GLY A 270 -1.22 -13.99 -9.44
C GLY A 270 -2.55 -14.63 -9.84
N SER A 271 -3.63 -13.85 -9.83
CA SER A 271 -4.96 -14.27 -10.30
C SER A 271 -4.96 -14.61 -11.78
N PHE A 272 -4.34 -13.76 -12.61
CA PHE A 272 -4.18 -13.98 -14.04
C PHE A 272 -3.41 -15.28 -14.31
N LEU A 273 -2.25 -15.48 -13.71
CA LEU A 273 -1.47 -16.70 -13.90
C LEU A 273 -2.20 -17.97 -13.43
N LYS A 274 -3.05 -17.85 -12.41
CA LYS A 274 -3.85 -18.97 -11.89
C LYS A 274 -5.06 -19.31 -12.76
N ASN A 275 -5.71 -18.29 -13.32
CA ASN A 275 -7.01 -18.41 -13.98
C ASN A 275 -6.95 -18.28 -15.50
N ALA A 276 -5.82 -17.82 -16.05
CA ALA A 276 -5.65 -17.65 -17.48
C ALA A 276 -5.83 -18.99 -18.20
N LEU A 277 -6.67 -18.96 -19.23
CA LEU A 277 -6.90 -20.12 -20.10
C LEU A 277 -5.61 -20.43 -20.87
N ALA A 278 -4.81 -21.38 -20.37
CA ALA A 278 -3.63 -21.90 -21.06
C ALA A 278 -3.98 -22.81 -22.26
N ALA A 279 -5.05 -22.49 -23.01
CA ALA A 279 -5.42 -23.20 -24.22
C ALA A 279 -4.50 -22.76 -25.36
N LYS A 280 -3.37 -23.45 -25.50
CA LYS A 280 -2.42 -23.20 -26.60
C LYS A 280 -3.01 -23.53 -27.98
N VAL A 281 -4.00 -24.43 -28.03
CA VAL A 281 -4.50 -25.04 -29.26
C VAL A 281 -6.03 -25.07 -29.28
N HIS A 282 -6.62 -24.56 -30.35
CA HIS A 282 -8.04 -24.67 -30.69
C HIS A 282 -8.23 -25.73 -31.77
N VAL A 283 -8.94 -26.82 -31.46
CA VAL A 283 -9.22 -27.91 -32.41
C VAL A 283 -10.66 -27.80 -32.91
N VAL A 284 -10.81 -27.56 -34.21
CA VAL A 284 -12.10 -27.52 -34.90
C VAL A 284 -12.33 -28.86 -35.61
N ILE A 285 -13.41 -29.54 -35.22
CA ILE A 285 -13.84 -30.81 -35.82
C ILE A 285 -14.84 -30.52 -36.93
N PRO A 286 -14.58 -30.93 -38.19
CA PRO A 286 -15.53 -30.74 -39.27
C PRO A 286 -16.79 -31.60 -39.05
N ASN A 287 -17.97 -31.00 -39.19
CA ASN A 287 -19.25 -31.68 -38.97
C ASN A 287 -19.43 -32.89 -39.89
N ALA A 288 -18.96 -32.80 -41.13
CA ALA A 288 -18.99 -33.90 -42.09
C ALA A 288 -18.27 -35.15 -41.58
N TRP A 289 -17.17 -34.99 -40.85
CA TRP A 289 -16.46 -36.13 -40.24
C TRP A 289 -17.29 -36.75 -39.11
N VAL A 290 -17.93 -35.93 -38.28
CA VAL A 290 -18.82 -36.41 -37.20
C VAL A 290 -19.99 -37.21 -37.78
N GLU A 291 -20.64 -36.69 -38.81
CA GLU A 291 -21.76 -37.36 -39.48
C GLU A 291 -21.35 -38.63 -40.24
N ALA A 292 -20.15 -38.64 -40.83
CA ALA A 292 -19.59 -39.85 -41.42
C ALA A 292 -19.37 -40.94 -40.36
N LYS A 293 -18.78 -40.60 -39.20
CA LYS A 293 -18.59 -41.54 -38.09
C LYS A 293 -19.90 -42.01 -37.48
N ARG A 294 -20.89 -41.13 -37.36
CA ARG A 294 -22.26 -41.47 -36.97
C ARG A 294 -22.84 -42.54 -37.90
N THR A 295 -22.69 -42.38 -39.21
CA THR A 295 -23.22 -43.31 -40.21
C THR A 295 -22.50 -44.66 -40.17
N GLN A 296 -21.16 -44.65 -40.07
CA GLN A 296 -20.36 -45.87 -39.92
C GLN A 296 -20.75 -46.65 -38.65
N MET A 297 -20.94 -45.96 -37.53
CA MET A 297 -21.30 -46.58 -36.27
C MET A 297 -22.70 -47.20 -36.31
N LYS A 298 -23.68 -46.53 -36.93
CA LYS A 298 -25.02 -47.10 -37.19
C LYS A 298 -24.95 -48.38 -38.04
N ALA A 299 -24.06 -48.43 -39.03
CA ALA A 299 -23.87 -49.62 -39.85
C ALA A 299 -23.28 -50.79 -39.04
N ILE A 300 -22.29 -50.52 -38.18
CA ILE A 300 -21.68 -51.52 -37.28
C ILE A 300 -22.73 -52.07 -36.30
N CYS A 301 -23.56 -51.22 -35.69
CA CYS A 301 -24.62 -51.67 -34.78
C CYS A 301 -25.60 -52.63 -35.47
N LYS A 302 -26.02 -52.33 -36.70
CA LYS A 302 -26.89 -53.21 -37.52
C LYS A 302 -26.22 -54.54 -37.86
N GLU A 303 -24.90 -54.54 -38.07
CA GLU A 303 -24.14 -55.76 -38.31
C GLU A 303 -23.97 -56.58 -37.02
N ASN A 304 -23.75 -55.91 -35.89
CA ASN A 304 -23.70 -56.53 -34.58
C ASN A 304 -25.02 -57.19 -34.18
N GLU A 305 -26.18 -56.61 -34.54
CA GLU A 305 -27.47 -57.28 -34.36
C GLU A 305 -27.51 -58.64 -35.04
N LYS A 306 -26.98 -58.76 -36.26
CA LYS A 306 -26.95 -60.02 -37.00
C LYS A 306 -25.99 -61.02 -36.38
N ARG A 307 -24.81 -60.56 -35.97
CA ARG A 307 -23.77 -61.36 -35.31
C ARG A 307 -24.23 -61.92 -33.98
N VAL A 308 -24.82 -61.08 -33.13
CA VAL A 308 -25.36 -61.50 -31.83
C VAL A 308 -26.51 -62.49 -32.02
N LYS A 309 -27.38 -62.29 -33.02
CA LYS A 309 -28.43 -63.27 -33.39
C LYS A 309 -27.86 -64.59 -33.92
N ALA A 310 -26.67 -64.57 -34.53
CA ALA A 310 -25.94 -65.76 -34.99
C ALA A 310 -25.06 -66.41 -33.90
N GLY A 311 -25.05 -65.88 -32.67
CA GLY A 311 -24.22 -66.38 -31.56
C GLY A 311 -22.75 -65.97 -31.62
N GLU A 312 -22.40 -65.02 -32.49
CA GLU A 312 -21.06 -64.45 -32.62
C GLU A 312 -20.86 -63.23 -31.71
N SER A 313 -19.60 -62.95 -31.34
CA SER A 313 -19.24 -61.76 -30.58
C SER A 313 -19.44 -60.48 -31.39
N ALA A 314 -19.98 -59.44 -30.76
CA ALA A 314 -20.13 -58.11 -31.37
C ALA A 314 -18.77 -57.50 -31.73
N HIS A 315 -18.72 -56.78 -32.85
CA HIS A 315 -17.56 -56.01 -33.27
C HIS A 315 -17.46 -54.68 -32.52
N LEU A 316 -16.22 -54.35 -32.14
CA LEU A 316 -15.87 -53.05 -31.61
C LEU A 316 -15.70 -52.05 -32.78
N PHE A 317 -16.17 -50.82 -32.60
CA PHE A 317 -15.92 -49.73 -33.54
C PHE A 317 -14.81 -48.82 -33.01
N GLU A 318 -13.65 -48.83 -33.67
CA GLU A 318 -12.46 -48.06 -33.24
C GLU A 318 -12.12 -48.24 -31.75
N GLY A 319 -12.29 -49.47 -31.23
CA GLY A 319 -12.03 -49.83 -29.84
C GLY A 319 -13.16 -49.51 -28.85
N ILE A 320 -14.32 -49.07 -29.32
CA ILE A 320 -15.52 -48.83 -28.49
C ILE A 320 -16.51 -49.98 -28.69
N ASP A 321 -17.04 -50.51 -27.59
CA ASP A 321 -18.17 -51.42 -27.63
C ASP A 321 -19.46 -50.64 -27.91
N VAL A 322 -19.89 -50.70 -29.16
CA VAL A 322 -21.08 -50.00 -29.65
C VAL A 322 -22.35 -50.83 -29.55
N GLY A 323 -22.24 -52.10 -29.15
CA GLY A 323 -23.37 -53.02 -29.03
C GLY A 323 -24.17 -53.18 -30.32
N THR A 324 -25.46 -53.48 -30.17
CA THR A 324 -26.43 -53.69 -31.26
C THR A 324 -27.27 -52.46 -31.57
N GLU A 325 -27.38 -51.50 -30.64
CA GLU A 325 -28.15 -50.28 -30.82
C GLU A 325 -27.23 -49.05 -30.82
N PHE A 326 -27.46 -48.15 -31.76
CA PHE A 326 -26.70 -46.91 -31.84
C PHE A 326 -27.09 -45.96 -30.69
N LEU A 327 -26.11 -45.57 -29.88
CA LEU A 327 -26.27 -44.55 -28.84
C LEU A 327 -25.40 -43.33 -29.15
N GLU A 328 -25.96 -42.14 -28.94
CA GLU A 328 -25.25 -40.88 -29.13
C GLU A 328 -24.03 -40.74 -28.20
N SER A 329 -24.13 -41.32 -27.00
CA SER A 329 -23.04 -41.39 -26.02
C SER A 329 -21.79 -42.09 -26.57
N ASN A 330 -21.95 -43.11 -27.42
CA ASN A 330 -20.83 -43.83 -28.03
C ASN A 330 -20.10 -42.95 -29.06
N LEU A 331 -20.82 -42.05 -29.73
CA LEU A 331 -20.24 -41.12 -30.70
C LEU A 331 -19.44 -40.03 -29.97
N VAL A 332 -19.99 -39.51 -28.87
CA VAL A 332 -19.30 -38.57 -27.99
C VAL A 332 -18.04 -39.21 -27.40
N LEU A 333 -18.09 -40.48 -26.99
CA LEU A 333 -16.93 -41.21 -26.49
C LEU A 333 -15.83 -41.35 -27.57
N LEU A 334 -16.20 -41.62 -28.81
CA LEU A 334 -15.27 -41.66 -29.94
C LEU A 334 -14.58 -40.30 -30.15
N ILE A 335 -15.36 -39.22 -30.17
CA ILE A 335 -14.84 -37.85 -30.31
C ILE A 335 -13.86 -37.54 -29.16
N GLN A 336 -14.21 -37.88 -27.92
CA GLN A 336 -13.33 -37.70 -26.77
C GLN A 336 -12.03 -38.50 -26.88
N ASN A 337 -12.09 -39.74 -27.37
CA ASN A 337 -10.90 -40.57 -27.57
C ASN A 337 -9.97 -39.98 -28.64
N GLN A 338 -10.53 -39.47 -29.74
CA GLN A 338 -9.75 -38.80 -30.79
C GLN A 338 -9.13 -37.49 -30.26
N LEU A 339 -9.89 -36.67 -29.54
CA LEU A 339 -9.37 -35.46 -28.89
C LEU A 339 -8.26 -35.79 -27.87
N ARG A 340 -8.35 -36.90 -27.13
CA ARG A 340 -7.29 -37.37 -26.24
C ARG A 340 -6.02 -37.78 -26.99
N GLN A 341 -6.15 -38.42 -28.16
CA GLN A 341 -4.98 -38.76 -28.98
C GLN A 341 -4.28 -37.50 -29.50
N ILE A 342 -5.05 -36.55 -30.04
CA ILE A 342 -4.55 -35.24 -30.48
C ILE A 342 -3.89 -34.51 -29.31
N SER A 343 -4.55 -34.47 -28.15
CA SER A 343 -4.00 -33.87 -26.92
C SER A 343 -2.69 -34.55 -26.51
N LYS A 344 -2.60 -35.88 -26.49
CA LYS A 344 -1.38 -36.61 -26.16
C LYS A 344 -0.24 -36.36 -27.16
N PHE A 345 -0.57 -36.06 -28.41
CA PHE A 345 0.42 -35.76 -29.45
C PHE A 345 0.89 -34.31 -29.43
N LEU A 346 0.04 -33.36 -29.06
CA LEU A 346 0.33 -31.92 -29.06
C LEU A 346 0.74 -31.36 -27.69
N SER A 347 0.51 -32.09 -26.59
CA SER A 347 0.84 -31.66 -25.23
C SER A 347 2.03 -32.40 -24.64
N GLY A 348 2.73 -31.75 -23.70
CA GLY A 348 3.86 -32.33 -22.96
C GLY A 348 5.24 -31.92 -23.52
N SER A 349 6.24 -31.89 -22.63
CA SER A 349 7.61 -31.44 -22.95
C SER A 349 8.29 -32.27 -24.04
N ARG A 350 7.97 -33.57 -24.13
CA ARG A 350 8.54 -34.51 -25.12
C ARG A 350 7.88 -34.45 -26.51
N ASN A 351 6.84 -33.63 -26.68
CA ASN A 351 6.05 -33.56 -27.90
C ASN A 351 6.19 -32.21 -28.63
N GLN A 352 7.07 -31.33 -28.16
CA GLN A 352 7.36 -30.05 -28.82
C GLN A 352 8.02 -30.29 -30.19
N GLY A 353 7.51 -29.62 -31.23
CA GLY A 353 8.07 -29.66 -32.59
C GLY A 353 7.66 -30.87 -33.44
N LYS A 354 6.70 -31.69 -32.98
CA LYS A 354 6.18 -32.80 -33.80
C LYS A 354 5.27 -32.29 -34.91
N ALA A 355 5.44 -32.84 -36.11
CA ALA A 355 4.57 -32.53 -37.25
C ALA A 355 3.20 -33.20 -37.10
N PHE A 356 2.13 -32.44 -37.32
CA PHE A 356 0.77 -32.93 -37.43
C PHE A 356 0.33 -32.88 -38.91
N SER A 357 -0.34 -33.93 -39.38
CA SER A 357 -0.85 -34.01 -40.75
C SER A 357 -2.33 -34.37 -40.71
N SER A 358 -3.12 -33.67 -41.52
CA SER A 358 -4.55 -33.92 -41.69
C SER A 358 -4.90 -33.96 -43.18
N PHE A 359 -5.87 -34.79 -43.53
CA PHE A 359 -6.48 -34.82 -44.86
C PHE A 359 -7.69 -33.87 -44.89
N SER A 360 -7.86 -33.12 -45.98
CA SER A 360 -9.06 -32.34 -46.27
C SER A 360 -9.83 -32.93 -47.44
N PHE A 361 -11.14 -32.71 -47.47
CA PHE A 361 -12.01 -33.09 -48.59
C PHE A 361 -13.05 -32.01 -48.83
N THR A 362 -13.49 -31.84 -50.08
CA THR A 362 -14.54 -30.90 -50.45
C THR A 362 -15.91 -31.58 -50.41
N ASP A 363 -16.91 -30.90 -49.86
CA ASP A 363 -18.29 -31.35 -49.95
C ASP A 363 -18.89 -31.09 -51.35
N ASN A 364 -20.10 -31.63 -51.60
CA ASN A 364 -20.82 -31.45 -52.86
C ASN A 364 -21.19 -29.98 -53.16
N SER A 365 -21.09 -29.10 -52.17
CA SER A 365 -21.34 -27.66 -52.28
C SER A 365 -20.06 -26.85 -52.49
N GLY A 366 -18.89 -27.51 -52.59
CA GLY A 366 -17.60 -26.88 -52.81
C GLY A 366 -16.89 -26.37 -51.56
N ASN A 367 -17.41 -26.62 -50.35
CA ASN A 367 -16.76 -26.17 -49.12
C ASN A 367 -15.71 -27.16 -48.65
N GLU A 368 -14.55 -26.66 -48.21
CA GLU A 368 -13.46 -27.48 -47.68
C GLU A 368 -13.79 -27.96 -46.25
N GLN A 369 -13.92 -29.27 -46.08
CA GLN A 369 -14.09 -29.94 -44.80
C GLN A 369 -12.72 -30.42 -44.33
N ARG A 370 -12.19 -29.78 -43.28
CA ARG A 370 -10.89 -30.12 -42.72
C ARG A 370 -10.86 -29.97 -41.21
N TRP A 371 -10.05 -30.79 -40.57
CA TRP A 371 -9.64 -30.54 -39.19
C TRP A 371 -8.76 -29.29 -39.18
N LYS A 372 -9.12 -28.31 -38.34
CA LYS A 372 -8.33 -27.09 -38.17
C LYS A 372 -7.76 -27.07 -36.77
N ILE A 373 -6.45 -26.91 -36.67
CA ILE A 373 -5.74 -26.75 -35.41
C ILE A 373 -5.14 -25.35 -35.44
N GLU A 374 -5.70 -24.44 -34.66
CA GLU A 374 -5.27 -23.05 -34.61
C GLU A 374 -4.50 -22.81 -33.32
N GLU A 375 -3.35 -22.13 -33.42
CA GLU A 375 -2.68 -21.61 -32.24
C GLU A 375 -3.41 -20.35 -31.77
N ILE A 376 -3.74 -20.31 -30.48
CA ILE A 376 -4.28 -19.09 -29.87
C ILE A 376 -3.07 -18.27 -29.42
N ASP A 377 -2.84 -17.12 -30.09
CA ASP A 377 -1.85 -16.16 -29.65
C ASP A 377 -2.40 -15.37 -28.46
N LEU A 378 -1.97 -15.75 -27.27
CA LEU A 378 -2.47 -15.21 -26.01
C LEU A 378 -1.78 -13.90 -25.60
N LYS A 379 -0.73 -13.46 -26.33
CA LYS A 379 0.06 -12.23 -26.06
C LYS A 379 0.40 -11.99 -24.58
N TYR A 380 0.62 -13.07 -23.84
CA TYR A 380 0.87 -13.01 -22.39
C TYR A 380 2.13 -12.25 -22.05
N LYS A 381 3.15 -12.38 -22.90
CA LYS A 381 4.42 -11.70 -22.71
C LYS A 381 4.21 -10.19 -22.77
N GLU A 382 3.52 -9.70 -23.79
CA GLU A 382 3.24 -8.28 -24.00
C GLU A 382 2.40 -7.70 -22.87
N TYR A 383 1.39 -8.44 -22.40
CA TYR A 383 0.56 -8.04 -21.27
C TYR A 383 1.39 -7.96 -19.96
N ILE A 384 2.16 -8.99 -19.63
CA ILE A 384 3.00 -9.02 -18.42
C ILE A 384 4.09 -7.94 -18.49
N GLU A 385 4.72 -7.74 -19.65
CA GLU A 385 5.73 -6.69 -19.85
C GLU A 385 5.12 -5.29 -19.70
N ALA A 386 3.88 -5.06 -20.16
CA ALA A 386 3.19 -3.79 -19.94
C ALA A 386 2.92 -3.53 -18.45
N LEU A 387 2.47 -4.55 -17.71
CA LEU A 387 2.25 -4.45 -16.26
C LEU A 387 3.55 -4.21 -15.49
N ASP A 388 4.63 -4.92 -15.83
CA ASP A 388 5.96 -4.74 -15.21
C ASP A 388 6.52 -3.34 -15.47
N ASN A 389 6.36 -2.80 -16.68
CA ASN A 389 6.75 -1.42 -16.99
C ASN A 389 5.93 -0.39 -16.22
N HIS A 390 4.63 -0.64 -16.03
CA HIS A 390 3.79 0.21 -15.20
C HIS A 390 4.21 0.15 -13.72
N ASP A 391 4.52 -1.03 -13.20
CA ASP A 391 4.99 -1.24 -11.83
C ASP A 391 6.30 -0.51 -11.53
N LYS A 392 7.26 -0.59 -12.46
CA LYS A 392 8.53 0.17 -12.39
C LYS A 392 8.28 1.68 -12.30
N ARG A 393 7.32 2.19 -13.07
CA ARG A 393 6.95 3.61 -13.01
C ARG A 393 6.34 3.98 -11.66
N ILE A 394 5.51 3.11 -11.10
CA ILE A 394 4.93 3.31 -9.77
C ILE A 394 6.03 3.39 -8.72
N ASP A 395 6.99 2.46 -8.71
CA ASP A 395 8.13 2.50 -7.78
C ASP A 395 8.90 3.83 -7.85
N GLU A 396 9.11 4.38 -9.06
CA GLU A 396 9.75 5.69 -9.21
C GLU A 396 8.94 6.83 -8.60
N VAL A 397 7.62 6.81 -8.79
CA VAL A 397 6.71 7.80 -8.20
C VAL A 397 6.76 7.69 -6.67
N LEU A 398 6.70 6.48 -6.10
CA LEU A 398 6.74 6.26 -4.65
C LEU A 398 8.06 6.71 -4.00
N VAL A 399 9.20 6.46 -4.66
CA VAL A 399 10.51 6.91 -4.17
C VAL A 399 10.67 8.42 -4.28
N SER A 400 10.23 9.01 -5.40
CA SER A 400 10.33 10.46 -5.59
C SER A 400 9.40 11.25 -4.67
N SER A 401 8.22 10.70 -4.33
CA SER A 401 7.23 11.39 -3.50
C SER A 401 7.69 11.62 -2.06
N VAL A 402 8.54 10.74 -1.53
CA VAL A 402 9.16 10.90 -0.20
C VAL A 402 10.39 11.82 -0.20
N GLY A 403 10.79 12.32 -1.37
CA GLY A 403 11.94 13.23 -1.53
C GLY A 403 13.31 12.57 -1.34
N LEU A 404 13.38 11.23 -1.35
CA LEU A 404 14.64 10.49 -1.22
C LEU A 404 15.21 10.19 -2.62
N ASP A 405 16.47 10.54 -2.85
CA ASP A 405 17.16 10.07 -4.04
C ASP A 405 17.38 8.55 -3.95
N SER A 406 17.20 7.86 -5.07
CA SER A 406 17.54 6.45 -5.26
C SER A 406 18.89 5.99 -4.66
N SER A 407 19.93 6.83 -4.70
CA SER A 407 21.25 6.50 -4.14
C SER A 407 21.25 6.43 -2.63
N ILE A 408 20.39 7.22 -1.99
CA ILE A 408 20.22 7.22 -0.54
C ILE A 408 19.00 6.41 -0.11
N SER A 409 18.14 5.91 -1.00
CA SER A 409 16.96 5.10 -0.65
C SER A 409 17.22 3.59 -0.65
N ALA A 410 18.37 3.14 -1.19
CA ALA A 410 18.74 1.73 -1.38
C ALA A 410 17.82 0.95 -2.35
N ILE A 411 16.96 1.63 -3.09
CA ILE A 411 16.13 1.05 -4.15
C ILE A 411 16.88 1.23 -5.47
N SER A 412 17.38 0.14 -6.02
CA SER A 412 18.12 0.13 -7.28
C SER A 412 17.15 0.40 -8.44
N LYS A 413 17.39 1.45 -9.22
CA LYS A 413 16.73 1.61 -10.51
C LYS A 413 17.40 0.69 -11.54
N PRO A 414 16.64 -0.05 -12.37
CA PRO A 414 17.20 -0.80 -13.50
C PRO A 414 17.96 0.17 -14.42
N GLY A 415 19.23 -0.11 -14.70
CA GLY A 415 20.08 0.71 -15.59
C GLY A 415 20.78 1.89 -14.92
N MET A 416 20.57 2.18 -13.63
CA MET A 416 21.44 3.10 -12.91
C MET A 416 22.73 2.38 -12.50
N ILE A 417 23.79 2.67 -13.23
CA ILE A 417 25.17 2.38 -12.84
C ILE A 417 25.40 3.04 -11.47
N SER A 418 25.96 2.28 -10.52
CA SER A 418 26.40 2.73 -9.19
C SER A 418 26.76 4.22 -9.19
N LYS A 419 25.92 5.08 -8.61
CA LYS A 419 26.26 6.51 -8.45
C LYS A 419 27.55 6.61 -7.64
N SER A 420 28.41 7.58 -7.98
CA SER A 420 29.66 7.79 -7.24
C SER A 420 29.37 8.02 -5.75
N GLY A 421 30.29 7.59 -4.87
CA GLY A 421 30.18 7.87 -3.43
C GLY A 421 30.06 9.37 -3.13
N SER A 422 30.60 10.23 -4.00
CA SER A 422 30.44 11.70 -3.93
C SER A 422 29.00 12.16 -4.13
N ASP A 423 28.29 11.59 -5.10
CA ASP A 423 26.94 12.04 -5.46
C ASP A 423 25.94 11.59 -4.39
N THR A 424 26.13 10.37 -3.88
CA THR A 424 25.38 9.84 -2.73
C THR A 424 25.58 10.72 -1.50
N TYR A 425 26.82 11.20 -1.27
CA TYR A 425 27.14 12.11 -0.18
C TYR A 425 26.42 13.47 -0.33
N TYR A 426 26.49 14.11 -1.50
CA TYR A 426 25.81 15.39 -1.73
C TYR A 426 24.29 15.27 -1.63
N ASN A 427 23.69 14.21 -2.19
CA ASN A 427 22.26 13.96 -2.07
C ASN A 427 21.82 13.77 -0.62
N LEU A 428 22.63 13.09 0.19
CA LEU A 428 22.39 12.98 1.63
C LEU A 428 22.43 14.35 2.32
N LEU A 429 23.44 15.18 2.03
CA LEU A 429 23.54 16.52 2.62
C LEU A 429 22.32 17.39 2.28
N LEU A 430 21.93 17.44 1.01
CA LEU A 430 20.76 18.18 0.56
C LEU A 430 19.49 17.71 1.26
N TYR A 431 19.32 16.39 1.40
CA TYR A 431 18.19 15.84 2.13
C TYR A 431 18.22 16.23 3.62
N LEU A 432 19.37 16.13 4.30
CA LEU A 432 19.48 16.51 5.72
C LEU A 432 19.18 18.00 5.98
N MET A 433 19.43 18.88 4.99
CA MET A 433 19.12 20.31 5.09
C MET A 433 17.59 20.58 5.06
N THR A 434 16.81 19.76 4.35
CA THR A 434 15.34 19.93 4.27
C THR A 434 14.61 19.49 5.54
N LEU A 435 15.25 18.66 6.37
CA LEU A 435 14.67 18.10 7.61
C LEU A 435 14.49 19.09 8.76
N THR A 436 14.88 20.36 8.58
CA THR A 436 14.83 21.37 9.65
C THR A 436 13.40 21.61 10.17
N ILE A 437 12.42 21.70 9.27
CA ILE A 437 11.01 21.92 9.63
C ILE A 437 10.45 20.69 10.38
N ASP A 438 10.73 19.49 9.86
CA ASP A 438 10.32 18.22 10.45
C ASP A 438 10.91 18.06 11.87
N ASP A 439 12.18 18.46 12.07
CA ASP A 439 12.88 18.44 13.35
C ASP A 439 12.24 19.40 14.35
N GLU A 440 12.02 20.66 13.95
CA GLU A 440 11.35 21.65 14.80
C GLU A 440 9.97 21.18 15.23
N LYS A 441 9.23 20.58 14.29
CA LYS A 441 7.88 20.11 14.57
C LYS A 441 7.85 18.91 15.50
N CYS A 442 8.70 17.91 15.25
CA CYS A 442 8.78 16.71 16.08
C CYS A 442 9.40 17.01 17.46
N CYS A 443 10.23 18.05 17.58
CA CYS A 443 10.80 18.51 18.85
C CYS A 443 9.94 19.54 19.60
N GLU A 444 8.86 20.04 18.98
CA GLU A 444 7.95 21.02 19.59
C GLU A 444 7.45 20.62 21.00
N PRO A 445 7.01 19.36 21.25
CA PRO A 445 6.58 18.96 22.59
C PRO A 445 7.69 19.07 23.65
N PHE A 446 8.92 18.70 23.29
CA PHE A 446 10.07 18.84 24.20
C PHE A 446 10.35 20.30 24.53
N ASN A 447 10.34 21.16 23.51
CA ASN A 447 10.63 22.58 23.66
C ASN A 447 9.53 23.30 24.46
N TRP A 448 8.28 22.91 24.28
CA TRP A 448 7.17 23.35 25.12
C TRP A 448 7.32 22.88 26.57
N ALA A 449 7.78 21.65 26.80
CA ALA A 449 8.04 21.14 28.14
C ALA A 449 9.19 21.89 28.83
N ILE A 450 10.28 22.19 28.12
CA ILE A 450 11.38 23.02 28.65
C ILE A 450 10.87 24.40 29.03
N ARG A 451 10.02 25.02 28.19
CA ARG A 451 9.43 26.34 28.47
C ARG A 451 8.65 26.37 29.78
N VAL A 452 7.95 25.29 30.12
CA VAL A 452 7.14 25.20 31.35
C VAL A 452 7.98 24.77 32.56
N ASN A 453 8.74 23.69 32.43
CA ASN A 453 9.49 23.11 33.56
C ASN A 453 10.75 23.92 33.91
N PHE A 454 11.39 24.53 32.92
CA PHE A 454 12.66 25.22 33.03
C PHE A 454 12.62 26.59 32.32
N PRO A 455 11.73 27.51 32.72
CA PRO A 455 11.49 28.77 32.01
C PRO A 455 12.75 29.64 31.88
N GLU A 456 13.62 29.64 32.89
CA GLU A 456 14.88 30.39 32.85
C GLU A 456 15.88 29.79 31.85
N LEU A 457 15.99 28.46 31.78
CA LEU A 457 16.82 27.80 30.78
C LEU A 457 16.26 28.02 29.37
N TYR A 458 14.93 28.00 29.22
CA TYR A 458 14.30 28.32 27.95
C TYR A 458 14.63 29.75 27.49
N LYS A 459 14.59 30.74 28.39
CA LYS A 459 14.98 32.13 28.09
C LYS A 459 16.45 32.27 27.73
N GLN A 460 17.33 31.46 28.31
CA GLN A 460 18.77 31.42 27.99
C GLN A 460 19.08 30.77 26.62
N GLY A 461 18.07 30.27 25.91
CA GLY A 461 18.21 29.71 24.57
C GLY A 461 18.34 28.18 24.51
N TYR A 462 18.15 27.47 25.62
CA TYR A 462 18.21 25.99 25.62
C TYR A 462 16.97 25.37 24.97
N ARG A 463 17.20 24.44 24.05
CA ARG A 463 16.19 23.71 23.27
C ARG A 463 16.62 22.25 23.09
N ILE A 464 15.69 21.41 22.64
CA ILE A 464 15.96 20.04 22.18
C ILE A 464 15.74 19.99 20.67
N GLY A 465 16.64 19.28 19.98
CA GLY A 465 16.62 19.00 18.55
C GLY A 465 17.25 17.64 18.27
N PHE A 466 17.03 17.10 17.08
CA PHE A 466 17.67 15.84 16.69
C PHE A 466 19.11 16.07 16.23
N TYR A 467 20.06 15.34 16.84
CA TYR A 467 21.47 15.46 16.48
C TYR A 467 21.79 14.61 15.26
N ARG A 468 22.05 15.28 14.13
CA ARG A 468 22.42 14.68 12.85
C ARG A 468 23.86 15.07 12.50
N PRO A 469 24.87 14.29 12.90
CA PRO A 469 26.24 14.59 12.51
C PRO A 469 26.38 14.40 11.01
N LEU A 470 26.86 15.44 10.31
CA LEU A 470 27.23 15.29 8.91
C LEU A 470 28.42 14.33 8.82
N PRO A 471 28.34 13.27 8.01
CA PRO A 471 29.49 12.40 7.79
C PRO A 471 30.63 13.25 7.20
N ALA A 472 31.87 13.03 7.64
CA ALA A 472 33.02 13.72 7.06
C ALA A 472 33.32 13.16 5.66
N LYS A 473 33.80 13.99 4.72
CA LYS A 473 34.25 13.48 3.42
C LYS A 473 35.42 12.52 3.65
N GLN A 474 35.51 11.43 2.88
CA GLN A 474 36.66 10.50 2.99
C GLN A 474 38.01 11.21 2.79
N SER A 475 38.04 12.29 2.00
CA SER A 475 39.22 13.14 1.83
C SER A 475 39.65 13.87 3.11
N GLU A 476 38.70 14.22 3.98
CA GLU A 476 38.88 14.98 5.23
C GLU A 476 39.11 14.06 6.44
N VAL A 477 38.78 12.77 6.32
CA VAL A 477 39.09 11.77 7.34
C VAL A 477 40.55 11.31 7.22
N SER A 478 41.26 11.25 8.35
CA SER A 478 42.64 10.77 8.40
C SER A 478 42.77 9.39 7.73
N PRO A 479 43.88 9.08 7.00
CA PRO A 479 44.00 7.86 6.22
C PRO A 479 43.69 6.56 6.99
N LYS A 480 44.00 6.50 8.29
CA LYS A 480 43.71 5.33 9.14
C LYS A 480 42.23 5.08 9.41
N ASN A 481 41.40 6.12 9.35
CA ASN A 481 39.97 6.05 9.68
C ASN A 481 39.07 6.05 8.43
N ARG A 482 39.65 5.94 7.23
CA ARG A 482 38.89 5.86 5.97
C ARG A 482 38.28 4.48 5.83
N PHE A 483 37.02 4.41 5.40
CA PHE A 483 36.31 3.14 5.20
C PHE A 483 37.00 2.24 4.17
N SER A 484 37.70 2.83 3.18
CA SER A 484 38.47 2.07 2.17
C SER A 484 39.58 1.21 2.77
N ASN A 485 40.07 1.56 3.97
CA ASN A 485 41.19 0.88 4.63
C ASN A 485 40.72 -0.08 5.73
N GLN A 486 39.43 -0.09 6.06
CA GLN A 486 38.83 -1.02 7.05
C GLN A 486 38.28 -2.31 6.41
N ALA A 487 38.25 -2.41 5.08
CA ALA A 487 37.82 -3.60 4.36
C ALA A 487 38.96 -4.60 4.05
N SER A 488 40.16 -4.34 4.56
CA SER A 488 41.39 -5.10 4.26
C SER A 488 41.98 -5.83 5.47
N GLU A 489 41.19 -6.06 6.52
CA GLU A 489 41.55 -6.97 7.64
C GLU A 489 40.66 -8.22 7.65
#